data_AF-A0AAN7G605-F1
#
_entry.id   AF-A0AAN7G605-F1
#
_cell.length_a   1.000
_cell.length_b   1.000
_cell.length_c   1.000
_cell.angle_alpha   90.00
_cell.angle_beta   90.00
_cell.angle_gamma   90.00
#
_symmetry.space_group_name_H-M   'P 1'
#
loop_
_entity.id
_entity.type
_entity.pdbx_description
1 polymer ?
#
loop_
_entity_poly.entity_id
_entity_poly.type
_entity_poly.pdbx_seq_one_letter_code
_entity_poly.pdbx_strand_id
1 'polypeptide(L)'
;MLVGVLQATKAASDAWKSMSLEEKAKYTNRAREVWDNYLSTAPARTPKPRKQTKLVTRCSPGRLFNVLQRLTPEQKAAVKSMGFGSLLGLRCRTLRRSLCLWLLERFNTTRCSLEICGERIPLSPKDVELVMGLAASGKDVVNSGPDDLIAVLRHSYNASNRGISVRLLEERLAAPEAGEDFKRSFVLYALGTLLSPTARLDVSPSFLHFMTNMDVVHQYNWGKFLLDRLVREVSRFRQGKQRAVGGCLLFLQLFYYESISVDGLGPLATAVVPCLSSWGEDEITEREKRERKLGGYGLGEVIFKERCLGMEYPECRDQLDGPPVDSISTGVERGPLFEQEGGTQGDMPVLIRSKNVVCGDIAVVVDSVRVPCRNKEYGCNETVDYMNNDHEETCTYAPCSCPLLDCNFVGSSDQLSLHFSSKHWDSGRRFRYNSPLAVSVGMNEQFLVLQAEDDGVLFLLNKGVERIGNTVMITCIGPSSSKERFLYDLESVRGSSSLRLKSATHNFPGWLEDFHPTDFLLIPFCFLGSSGHINLDVCIWNSAELCADCPS
;
A
#
# COMPACT_ATOMS: atom_id res chain seq x y z
N MET A 1 14.43 -18.22 50.47
CA MET A 1 13.38 -17.56 49.67
C MET A 1 13.27 -18.12 48.24
N LEU A 2 14.27 -17.99 47.36
CA LEU A 2 14.16 -18.37 45.94
C LEU A 2 13.65 -19.80 45.65
N VAL A 3 14.10 -20.82 46.41
CA VAL A 3 13.65 -22.22 46.23
C VAL A 3 12.14 -22.39 46.50
N GLY A 4 11.61 -21.73 47.54
CA GLY A 4 10.18 -21.78 47.87
C GLY A 4 9.30 -21.12 46.81
N VAL A 5 9.78 -20.05 46.17
CA VAL A 5 9.08 -19.43 45.03
C VAL A 5 9.03 -20.37 43.83
N LEU A 6 10.11 -21.12 43.57
CA LEU A 6 10.14 -22.11 42.48
C LEU A 6 9.19 -23.30 42.75
N GLN A 7 9.09 -23.75 44.00
CA GLN A 7 8.14 -24.79 44.39
C GLN A 7 6.69 -24.30 44.33
N ALA A 8 6.40 -23.10 44.83
CA ALA A 8 5.06 -22.50 44.77
C ALA A 8 4.58 -22.27 43.32
N THR A 9 5.46 -21.77 42.44
CA THR A 9 5.13 -21.58 41.01
C THR A 9 4.93 -22.89 40.27
N LYS A 10 5.69 -23.95 40.61
CA LYS A 10 5.43 -25.30 40.08
C LYS A 10 4.10 -25.85 40.57
N ALA A 11 3.80 -25.79 41.87
CA ALA A 11 2.54 -26.26 42.44
C ALA A 11 1.33 -25.52 41.83
N ALA A 12 1.42 -24.20 41.62
CA ALA A 12 0.38 -23.43 40.93
C ALA A 12 0.24 -23.84 39.45
N SER A 13 1.34 -24.17 38.76
CA SER A 13 1.31 -24.64 37.37
C SER A 13 0.66 -26.03 37.25
N ASP A 14 0.94 -26.93 38.19
CA ASP A 14 0.41 -28.30 38.17
C ASP A 14 -1.07 -28.32 38.61
N ALA A 15 -1.46 -27.49 39.59
CA ALA A 15 -2.86 -27.23 39.92
C ALA A 15 -3.63 -26.63 38.73
N TRP A 16 -3.06 -25.63 38.04
CA TRP A 16 -3.69 -25.07 36.85
C TRP A 16 -3.93 -26.12 35.75
N LYS A 17 -3.04 -27.11 35.59
CA LYS A 17 -3.24 -28.18 34.60
C LYS A 17 -4.43 -29.06 34.97
N SER A 18 -4.56 -29.49 36.23
CA SER A 18 -5.61 -30.40 36.69
C SER A 18 -7.01 -29.79 36.82
N MET A 19 -7.14 -28.46 36.81
CA MET A 19 -8.44 -27.77 36.88
C MET A 19 -9.32 -27.99 35.64
N SER A 20 -10.63 -28.01 35.84
CA SER A 20 -11.64 -28.07 34.78
C SER A 20 -11.67 -26.78 33.93
N LEU A 21 -12.34 -26.84 32.77
CA LEU A 21 -12.54 -25.67 31.91
C LEU A 21 -13.37 -24.57 32.59
N GLU A 22 -14.39 -24.95 33.38
CA GLU A 22 -15.24 -24.01 34.12
C GLU A 22 -14.49 -23.31 35.25
N GLU A 23 -13.60 -24.02 35.94
CA GLU A 23 -12.74 -23.40 36.96
C GLU A 23 -11.76 -22.44 36.31
N LYS A 24 -11.08 -22.84 35.21
CA LYS A 24 -10.17 -21.99 34.44
C LYS A 24 -10.87 -20.71 33.95
N ALA A 25 -12.13 -20.82 33.49
CA ALA A 25 -12.93 -19.70 33.02
C ALA A 25 -13.06 -18.57 34.07
N LYS A 26 -13.21 -18.92 35.36
CA LYS A 26 -13.30 -17.95 36.47
C LYS A 26 -12.02 -17.10 36.60
N TYR A 27 -10.85 -17.71 36.47
CA TYR A 27 -9.57 -16.99 36.51
C TYR A 27 -9.32 -16.16 35.25
N THR A 28 -9.68 -16.67 34.06
CA THR A 28 -9.53 -15.91 32.82
C THR A 28 -10.47 -14.71 32.76
N ASN A 29 -11.70 -14.82 33.27
CA ASN A 29 -12.63 -13.71 33.34
C ASN A 29 -12.15 -12.64 34.33
N ARG A 30 -11.75 -13.05 35.54
CA ARG A 30 -11.16 -12.13 36.53
C ARG A 30 -9.87 -11.47 36.04
N ALA A 31 -9.03 -12.17 35.28
CA ALA A 31 -7.84 -11.59 34.66
C ALA A 31 -8.20 -10.56 33.58
N ARG A 32 -9.27 -10.79 32.81
CA ARG A 32 -9.80 -9.83 31.82
C ARG A 32 -10.36 -8.58 32.51
N GLU A 33 -11.21 -8.75 33.53
CA GLU A 33 -11.75 -7.64 34.34
C GLU A 33 -10.64 -6.76 34.95
N VAL A 34 -9.59 -7.37 35.52
CA VAL A 34 -8.43 -6.64 36.06
C VAL A 34 -7.65 -5.92 34.96
N TRP A 35 -7.55 -6.50 33.77
CA TRP A 35 -6.89 -5.89 32.62
C TRP A 35 -7.69 -4.72 32.03
N ASP A 36 -9.01 -4.85 31.91
CA ASP A 36 -9.90 -3.82 31.39
C ASP A 36 -10.01 -2.64 32.38
N ASN A 37 -10.02 -2.92 33.69
CA ASN A 37 -9.93 -1.90 34.73
C ASN A 37 -8.55 -1.20 34.71
N TYR A 38 -7.45 -1.94 34.48
CA TYR A 38 -6.13 -1.34 34.28
C TYR A 38 -6.09 -0.44 33.03
N LEU A 39 -6.68 -0.84 31.91
CA LEU A 39 -6.78 -0.02 30.71
C LEU A 39 -7.64 1.24 30.94
N SER A 40 -8.74 1.12 31.68
CA SER A 40 -9.66 2.22 31.98
C SER A 40 -9.09 3.25 32.97
N THR A 41 -8.17 2.83 33.84
CA THR A 41 -7.56 3.69 34.89
C THR A 41 -6.13 4.13 34.57
N ALA A 42 -5.47 3.54 33.57
CA ALA A 42 -4.13 3.94 33.16
C ALA A 42 -4.19 5.24 32.31
N PRO A 43 -3.51 6.33 32.71
CA PRO A 43 -3.46 7.54 31.90
C PRO A 43 -2.77 7.26 30.56
N ALA A 44 -3.32 7.82 29.47
CA ALA A 44 -2.81 7.69 28.12
C ALA A 44 -1.34 8.16 28.04
N ARG A 45 -0.41 7.19 28.02
CA ARG A 45 1.03 7.48 27.92
C ARG A 45 1.38 7.91 26.51
N THR A 46 1.46 9.22 26.28
CA THR A 46 2.16 9.78 25.13
C THR A 46 3.59 9.20 25.07
N PRO A 47 3.98 8.52 23.97
CA PRO A 47 5.32 7.96 23.86
C PRO A 47 6.34 9.10 23.76
N LYS A 48 7.02 9.43 24.87
CA LYS A 48 8.12 10.41 24.84
C LYS A 48 9.18 9.94 23.82
N PRO A 49 9.49 10.71 22.76
CA PRO A 49 10.46 10.29 21.76
C PRO A 49 11.84 10.22 22.41
N ARG A 50 12.34 9.00 22.60
CA ARG A 50 13.69 8.76 23.12
C ARG A 50 14.70 9.06 22.02
N LYS A 51 15.30 10.26 22.04
CA LYS A 51 16.49 10.59 21.24
C LYS A 51 17.64 9.63 21.63
N GLN A 52 17.78 8.53 20.90
CA GLN A 52 18.73 7.47 21.20
C GLN A 52 20.03 7.69 20.43
N THR A 53 21.04 8.25 21.09
CA THR A 53 22.34 8.64 20.50
C THR A 53 23.21 7.49 19.99
N LYS A 54 22.79 6.23 20.16
CA LYS A 54 23.55 5.04 19.73
C LYS A 54 22.63 3.91 19.29
N LEU A 55 22.80 3.45 18.05
CA LEU A 55 22.07 2.33 17.47
C LEU A 55 22.39 1.03 18.22
N VAL A 56 21.34 0.38 18.70
CA VAL A 56 21.40 -1.01 19.15
C VAL A 56 20.58 -1.83 18.16
N THR A 57 21.21 -2.82 17.53
CA THR A 57 20.56 -3.73 16.57
C THR A 57 21.23 -5.11 16.65
N ARG A 58 20.56 -6.14 16.14
CA ARG A 58 21.11 -7.49 15.95
C ARG A 58 21.46 -7.80 14.49
N CYS A 59 21.13 -6.89 13.55
CA CYS A 59 21.56 -6.96 12.17
C CYS A 59 23.09 -6.95 12.10
N SER A 60 23.68 -8.06 11.63
CA SER A 60 25.12 -8.35 11.72
C SER A 60 25.61 -9.03 10.44
N PRO A 61 25.84 -8.26 9.36
CA PRO A 61 26.41 -8.79 8.11
C PRO A 61 27.69 -9.61 8.32
N GLY A 62 28.62 -9.13 9.16
CA GLY A 62 29.87 -9.83 9.45
C GLY A 62 29.73 -11.22 10.06
N ARG A 63 28.65 -11.49 10.82
CA ARG A 63 28.38 -12.86 11.31
C ARG A 63 28.02 -13.80 10.16
N LEU A 64 27.10 -13.37 9.29
CA LEU A 64 26.77 -14.14 8.10
C LEU A 64 27.98 -14.32 7.18
N PHE A 65 28.72 -13.25 6.90
CA PHE A 65 29.97 -13.28 6.13
C PHE A 65 30.93 -14.38 6.63
N ASN A 66 31.21 -14.43 7.93
CA ASN A 66 32.11 -15.40 8.53
C ASN A 66 31.63 -16.86 8.39
N VAL A 67 30.32 -17.11 8.30
CA VAL A 67 29.79 -18.44 7.96
C VAL A 67 29.98 -18.73 6.47
N LEU A 68 29.60 -17.80 5.58
CA LEU A 68 29.67 -17.95 4.12
C LEU A 68 31.09 -18.31 3.64
N GLN A 69 32.14 -17.74 4.25
CA GLN A 69 33.54 -18.05 3.92
C GLN A 69 33.94 -19.49 4.24
N ARG A 70 33.26 -20.16 5.17
CA ARG A 70 33.59 -21.53 5.64
C ARG A 70 32.76 -22.62 4.94
N LEU A 71 31.75 -22.26 4.16
CA LEU A 71 30.87 -23.23 3.50
C LEU A 71 31.60 -24.02 2.40
N THR A 72 31.37 -25.33 2.36
CA THR A 72 31.85 -26.23 1.29
C THR A 72 31.18 -25.92 -0.05
N PRO A 73 31.69 -26.41 -1.20
CA PRO A 73 31.02 -26.29 -2.49
C PRO A 73 29.58 -26.83 -2.49
N GLU A 74 29.34 -27.96 -1.81
CA GLU A 74 28.05 -28.63 -1.70
C GLU A 74 27.08 -27.81 -0.85
N GLN A 75 27.56 -27.25 0.27
CA GLN A 75 26.80 -26.31 1.10
C GLN A 75 26.45 -25.03 0.34
N LYS A 76 27.37 -24.49 -0.48
CA LYS A 76 27.11 -23.36 -1.37
C LYS A 76 26.07 -23.70 -2.43
N ALA A 77 26.09 -24.91 -2.99
CA ALA A 77 25.06 -25.40 -3.89
C ALA A 77 23.69 -25.54 -3.19
N ALA A 78 23.66 -26.04 -1.95
CA ALA A 78 22.45 -26.10 -1.14
C ALA A 78 21.87 -24.69 -0.86
N VAL A 79 22.70 -23.70 -0.53
CA VAL A 79 22.29 -22.29 -0.37
C VAL A 79 21.67 -21.72 -1.66
N LYS A 80 22.26 -22.01 -2.83
CA LYS A 80 21.68 -21.65 -4.13
C LYS A 80 20.32 -22.32 -4.35
N SER A 81 20.20 -23.62 -4.06
CA SER A 81 18.95 -24.39 -4.26
C SER A 81 17.75 -23.89 -3.45
N MET A 82 17.99 -23.16 -2.36
CA MET A 82 16.94 -22.56 -1.52
C MET A 82 16.52 -21.14 -1.95
N GLY A 83 17.08 -20.59 -3.03
CA GLY A 83 16.83 -19.21 -3.43
C GLY A 83 17.66 -18.15 -2.69
N PHE A 84 18.65 -18.56 -1.88
CA PHE A 84 19.54 -17.65 -1.13
C PHE A 84 20.93 -17.49 -1.76
N GLY A 85 21.09 -17.88 -3.03
CA GLY A 85 22.37 -17.89 -3.74
C GLY A 85 23.08 -16.54 -3.79
N SER A 86 22.32 -15.43 -3.85
CA SER A 86 22.85 -14.06 -3.84
C SER A 86 23.68 -13.75 -2.59
N LEU A 87 23.30 -14.28 -1.43
CA LEU A 87 23.95 -13.99 -0.15
C LEU A 87 25.41 -14.49 -0.13
N LEU A 88 25.76 -15.48 -0.95
CA LEU A 88 27.14 -15.92 -1.14
C LEU A 88 28.07 -14.81 -1.66
N GLY A 89 27.51 -13.81 -2.35
CA GLY A 89 28.22 -12.63 -2.84
C GLY A 89 28.39 -11.50 -1.82
N LEU A 90 27.97 -11.67 -0.56
CA LEU A 90 28.05 -10.63 0.48
C LEU A 90 29.51 -10.21 0.73
N ARG A 91 29.83 -8.95 0.47
CA ARG A 91 31.16 -8.37 0.76
C ARG A 91 31.17 -7.43 1.96
N CYS A 92 30.07 -6.71 2.22
CA CYS A 92 29.92 -5.84 3.39
C CYS A 92 29.94 -6.67 4.69
N ARG A 93 30.80 -6.29 5.66
CA ARG A 93 30.92 -6.96 6.97
C ARG A 93 30.38 -6.07 8.09
N THR A 94 30.40 -4.76 7.90
CA THR A 94 30.18 -3.73 8.93
C THR A 94 28.96 -2.87 8.62
N LEU A 95 28.01 -2.88 9.56
CA LEU A 95 26.86 -1.99 9.50
C LEU A 95 27.26 -0.59 9.98
N ARG A 96 27.14 0.42 9.11
CA ARG A 96 27.47 1.82 9.37
C ARG A 96 26.37 2.47 10.21
N ARG A 97 26.53 2.37 11.54
CA ARG A 97 25.49 2.71 12.54
C ARG A 97 24.98 4.15 12.48
N SER A 98 25.83 5.11 12.12
CA SER A 98 25.46 6.52 11.94
C SER A 98 24.47 6.68 10.79
N LEU A 99 24.81 6.14 9.61
CA LEU A 99 23.93 6.11 8.45
C LEU A 99 22.63 5.38 8.76
N CYS A 100 22.69 4.21 9.40
CA CYS A 100 21.49 3.45 9.75
C CYS A 100 20.55 4.25 10.69
N LEU A 101 21.07 5.01 11.66
CA LEU A 101 20.22 5.90 12.48
C LEU A 101 19.58 7.00 11.63
N TRP A 102 20.38 7.66 10.82
CA TRP A 102 19.94 8.74 9.94
C TRP A 102 18.86 8.30 8.95
N LEU A 103 18.96 7.07 8.42
CA LEU A 103 17.93 6.43 7.60
C LEU A 103 16.69 6.06 8.42
N LEU A 104 16.84 5.53 9.63
CA LEU A 104 15.73 5.18 10.53
C LEU A 104 14.94 6.40 11.03
N GLU A 105 15.54 7.59 11.08
CA GLU A 105 14.84 8.86 11.30
C GLU A 105 13.95 9.23 10.11
N ARG A 106 14.38 8.91 8.88
CA ARG A 106 13.74 9.29 7.60
C ARG A 106 12.87 8.20 6.97
N PHE A 107 12.79 7.02 7.59
CA PHE A 107 12.00 5.90 7.08
C PHE A 107 10.52 6.06 7.45
N ASN A 108 9.63 6.17 6.46
CA ASN A 108 8.19 6.21 6.67
C ASN A 108 7.64 4.78 6.73
N THR A 109 7.21 4.32 7.92
CA THR A 109 6.68 2.97 8.12
C THR A 109 5.28 2.77 7.54
N THR A 110 4.54 3.84 7.24
CA THR A 110 3.18 3.76 6.70
C THR A 110 3.21 3.75 5.17
N ARG A 111 3.97 4.67 4.56
CA ARG A 111 4.13 4.75 3.09
C ARG A 111 5.34 3.92 2.56
N CYS A 112 5.96 3.09 3.41
CA CYS A 112 7.15 2.26 3.13
C CYS A 112 8.22 2.97 2.27
N SER A 113 8.66 4.16 2.69
CA SER A 113 9.55 5.02 1.90
C SER A 113 10.68 5.63 2.74
N LEU A 114 11.71 6.17 2.11
CA LEU A 114 12.71 7.05 2.71
C LEU A 114 12.49 8.49 2.26
N GLU A 115 12.61 9.44 3.18
CA GLU A 115 12.51 10.89 2.92
C GLU A 115 13.94 11.47 2.92
N ILE A 116 14.55 11.56 1.74
CA ILE A 116 16.00 11.79 1.53
C ILE A 116 16.21 12.82 0.42
N CYS A 117 17.14 13.76 0.62
CA CYS A 117 17.43 14.85 -0.33
C CYS A 117 16.20 15.70 -0.71
N GLY A 118 15.17 15.73 0.14
CA GLY A 118 13.88 16.39 -0.15
C GLY A 118 12.91 15.57 -1.02
N GLU A 119 13.32 14.39 -1.50
CA GLU A 119 12.51 13.47 -2.30
C GLU A 119 11.92 12.34 -1.43
N ARG A 120 10.76 11.81 -1.85
CA ARG A 120 10.21 10.54 -1.37
C ARG A 120 10.74 9.41 -2.24
N ILE A 121 11.53 8.51 -1.66
CA ILE A 121 12.03 7.30 -2.33
C ILE A 121 11.24 6.10 -1.79
N PRO A 122 10.28 5.52 -2.53
CA PRO A 122 9.55 4.33 -2.08
C PRO A 122 10.47 3.11 -2.02
N LEU A 123 10.15 2.14 -1.16
CA LEU A 123 10.80 0.84 -1.10
C LEU A 123 9.77 -0.25 -1.36
N SER A 124 10.10 -1.15 -2.28
CA SER A 124 9.25 -2.25 -2.75
C SER A 124 9.97 -3.60 -2.62
N PRO A 125 9.25 -4.73 -2.75
CA PRO A 125 9.88 -6.05 -2.84
C PRO A 125 10.91 -6.15 -3.99
N LYS A 126 10.70 -5.43 -5.10
CA LYS A 126 11.62 -5.40 -6.25
C LYS A 126 12.96 -4.76 -5.89
N ASP A 127 12.97 -3.77 -5.00
CA ASP A 127 14.20 -3.16 -4.49
C ASP A 127 15.00 -4.12 -3.62
N VAL A 128 14.32 -4.99 -2.87
CA VAL A 128 14.99 -6.07 -2.12
C VAL A 128 15.60 -7.09 -3.09
N GLU A 129 14.96 -7.37 -4.22
CA GLU A 129 15.53 -8.23 -5.27
C GLU A 129 16.75 -7.59 -5.95
N LEU A 130 16.68 -6.31 -6.34
CA LEU A 130 17.79 -5.60 -6.95
C LEU A 130 18.98 -5.44 -5.97
N VAL A 131 18.72 -5.11 -4.70
CA VAL A 131 19.79 -4.86 -3.72
C VAL A 131 20.32 -6.15 -3.10
N MET A 132 19.46 -7.08 -2.69
CA MET A 132 19.83 -8.28 -1.92
C MET A 132 19.80 -9.58 -2.75
N GLY A 133 19.24 -9.57 -3.97
CA GLY A 133 19.08 -10.76 -4.81
C GLY A 133 18.08 -11.78 -4.28
N LEU A 134 17.08 -11.33 -3.51
CA LEU A 134 16.02 -12.17 -2.94
C LEU A 134 14.72 -11.97 -3.71
N ALA A 135 14.06 -13.07 -4.11
CA ALA A 135 12.89 -13.04 -5.00
C ALA A 135 11.79 -12.07 -4.52
N ALA A 136 11.37 -11.16 -5.41
CA ALA A 136 10.30 -10.19 -5.19
C ALA A 136 8.88 -10.73 -5.47
N SER A 137 8.79 -11.98 -5.93
CA SER A 137 7.56 -12.67 -6.32
C SER A 137 7.52 -14.08 -5.74
N GLY A 138 6.39 -14.78 -5.88
CA GLY A 138 6.16 -16.11 -5.33
C GLY A 138 5.17 -16.11 -4.17
N LYS A 139 5.15 -17.21 -3.39
CA LYS A 139 4.21 -17.47 -2.29
C LYS A 139 4.56 -16.62 -1.07
N ASP A 140 3.55 -16.18 -0.32
CA ASP A 140 3.79 -15.49 0.96
C ASP A 140 4.33 -16.46 2.04
N VAL A 141 5.27 -15.96 2.85
CA VAL A 141 5.89 -16.73 3.94
C VAL A 141 4.97 -16.74 5.16
N VAL A 142 4.26 -17.84 5.38
CA VAL A 142 3.39 -18.04 6.55
C VAL A 142 4.21 -18.58 7.73
N ASN A 143 4.51 -17.74 8.71
CA ASN A 143 5.30 -18.11 9.90
C ASN A 143 4.42 -18.44 11.14
N SER A 144 3.28 -19.09 10.93
CA SER A 144 2.32 -19.44 11.98
C SER A 144 1.61 -20.76 11.66
N GLY A 145 1.42 -21.60 12.66
CA GLY A 145 0.61 -22.82 12.57
C GLY A 145 0.49 -23.53 13.91
N PRO A 146 -0.15 -24.71 13.95
CA PRO A 146 -0.20 -25.56 15.12
C PRO A 146 1.21 -25.96 15.60
N ASP A 147 1.43 -25.96 16.92
CA ASP A 147 2.76 -26.15 17.54
C ASP A 147 3.23 -27.62 17.46
N ASP A 148 2.31 -28.56 17.29
CA ASP A 148 2.52 -29.99 17.04
C ASP A 148 3.21 -30.27 15.70
N LEU A 149 2.83 -29.55 14.62
CA LEU A 149 3.47 -29.68 13.29
C LEU A 149 4.97 -29.40 13.32
N ILE A 150 5.46 -28.63 14.29
CA ILE A 150 6.87 -28.29 14.46
C ILE A 150 7.49 -28.91 15.72
N ALA A 151 6.78 -29.76 16.47
CA ALA A 151 7.25 -30.27 17.77
C ALA A 151 8.62 -30.99 17.67
N VAL A 152 8.80 -31.81 16.63
CA VAL A 152 10.08 -32.51 16.36
C VAL A 152 11.21 -31.52 16.07
N LEU A 153 10.97 -30.52 15.22
CA LEU A 153 11.94 -29.47 14.92
C LEU A 153 12.24 -28.58 16.14
N ARG A 154 11.22 -28.29 16.96
CA ARG A 154 11.41 -27.55 18.21
C ARG A 154 12.31 -28.31 19.17
N HIS A 155 12.17 -29.63 19.26
CA HIS A 155 13.09 -30.46 20.03
C HIS A 155 14.50 -30.47 19.44
N SER A 156 14.66 -30.70 18.13
CA SER A 156 15.98 -30.80 17.49
C SER A 156 16.80 -29.49 17.53
N TYR A 157 16.13 -28.34 17.53
CA TYR A 157 16.74 -27.01 17.67
C TYR A 157 16.82 -26.48 19.12
N ASN A 158 16.51 -27.30 20.13
CA ASN A 158 16.44 -26.90 21.55
C ASN A 158 15.60 -25.61 21.75
N ALA A 159 14.49 -25.51 21.02
CA ALA A 159 13.68 -24.29 20.88
C ALA A 159 12.88 -23.97 22.16
N SER A 160 13.42 -23.05 22.96
CA SER A 160 12.81 -22.60 24.20
C SER A 160 11.85 -21.42 24.00
N ASN A 161 11.13 -21.02 25.06
CA ASN A 161 10.34 -19.78 25.08
C ASN A 161 11.19 -18.50 24.88
N ARG A 162 12.52 -18.58 24.99
CA ARG A 162 13.43 -17.47 24.66
C ARG A 162 13.64 -17.38 23.14
N GLY A 163 13.85 -18.54 22.53
CA GLY A 163 14.01 -18.78 21.09
C GLY A 163 14.97 -19.94 20.81
N ILE A 164 15.45 -20.00 19.57
CA ILE A 164 16.54 -20.87 19.10
C ILE A 164 17.85 -20.06 19.16
N SER A 165 18.88 -20.60 19.81
CA SER A 165 20.16 -19.87 19.98
C SER A 165 20.88 -19.69 18.66
N VAL A 166 21.29 -18.45 18.35
CA VAL A 166 22.10 -18.19 17.14
C VAL A 166 23.50 -18.83 17.22
N ARG A 167 24.02 -19.12 18.43
CA ARG A 167 25.29 -19.87 18.59
C ARG A 167 25.14 -21.34 18.20
N LEU A 168 24.04 -21.99 18.62
CA LEU A 168 23.71 -23.35 18.21
C LEU A 168 23.61 -23.46 16.68
N LEU A 169 23.07 -22.44 16.02
CA LEU A 169 23.02 -22.39 14.55
C LEU A 169 24.42 -22.26 13.93
N GLU A 170 25.34 -21.48 14.53
CA GLU A 170 26.74 -21.40 14.08
C GLU A 170 27.50 -22.72 14.24
N GLU A 171 27.24 -23.44 15.34
CA GLU A 171 27.81 -24.77 15.61
C GLU A 171 27.30 -25.79 14.59
N ARG A 172 25.98 -25.83 14.32
CA ARG A 172 25.38 -26.72 13.31
C ARG A 172 25.82 -26.40 11.88
N LEU A 173 26.12 -25.15 11.58
CA LEU A 173 26.64 -24.71 10.27
C LEU A 173 28.15 -24.94 10.09
N ALA A 174 28.86 -25.41 11.12
CA ALA A 174 30.25 -25.84 11.01
C ALA A 174 30.41 -27.33 10.66
N ALA A 175 29.32 -28.10 10.69
CA ALA A 175 29.29 -29.49 10.24
C ALA A 175 29.43 -29.55 8.71
N PRO A 176 30.06 -30.60 8.11
CA PRO A 176 30.36 -30.65 6.68
C PRO A 176 29.15 -30.98 5.81
N GLU A 177 28.04 -31.46 6.36
CA GLU A 177 26.88 -31.91 5.61
C GLU A 177 26.14 -30.74 4.94
N ALA A 178 25.61 -30.98 3.74
CA ALA A 178 24.78 -30.03 2.97
C ALA A 178 23.29 -30.42 2.95
N GLY A 179 22.89 -31.36 3.82
CA GLY A 179 21.54 -31.93 3.87
C GLY A 179 20.46 -30.99 4.41
N GLU A 180 19.27 -31.53 4.67
CA GLU A 180 18.10 -30.73 5.05
C GLU A 180 18.29 -29.98 6.39
N ASP A 181 19.01 -30.58 7.34
CA ASP A 181 19.37 -29.94 8.62
C ASP A 181 20.34 -28.76 8.44
N PHE A 182 21.25 -28.83 7.47
CA PHE A 182 22.09 -27.69 7.08
C PHE A 182 21.23 -26.60 6.46
N LYS A 183 20.37 -26.96 5.50
CA LYS A 183 19.44 -26.04 4.82
C LYS A 183 18.58 -25.26 5.84
N ARG A 184 17.88 -25.96 6.74
CA ARG A 184 17.08 -25.34 7.82
C ARG A 184 17.92 -24.43 8.72
N SER A 185 19.09 -24.91 9.16
CA SER A 185 19.99 -24.14 10.05
C SER A 185 20.49 -22.86 9.38
N PHE A 186 20.79 -22.91 8.08
CA PHE A 186 21.23 -21.76 7.30
C PHE A 186 20.15 -20.69 7.20
N VAL A 187 18.91 -21.07 6.85
CA VAL A 187 17.80 -20.10 6.74
C VAL A 187 17.47 -19.49 8.11
N LEU A 188 17.42 -20.28 9.18
CA LEU A 188 17.25 -19.77 10.55
C LEU A 188 18.37 -18.78 10.93
N TYR A 189 19.61 -19.08 10.56
CA TYR A 189 20.76 -18.23 10.86
C TYR A 189 20.75 -16.92 10.06
N ALA A 190 20.46 -16.96 8.76
CA ALA A 190 20.32 -15.79 7.90
C ALA A 190 19.16 -14.89 8.37
N LEU A 191 18.01 -15.48 8.74
CA LEU A 191 16.90 -14.77 9.37
C LEU A 191 17.29 -14.13 10.69
N GLY A 192 17.97 -14.88 11.57
CA GLY A 192 18.38 -14.42 12.90
C GLY A 192 19.45 -13.32 12.91
N THR A 193 20.35 -13.31 11.92
CA THR A 193 21.50 -12.41 11.87
C THR A 193 21.36 -11.25 10.89
N LEU A 194 20.64 -11.41 9.78
CA LEU A 194 20.63 -10.41 8.70
C LEU A 194 19.24 -10.07 8.16
N LEU A 195 18.45 -11.05 7.74
CA LEU A 195 17.22 -10.81 6.95
C LEU A 195 16.04 -10.38 7.83
N SER A 196 15.89 -10.99 9.00
CA SER A 196 14.78 -10.74 9.95
C SER A 196 15.25 -10.67 11.43
N PRO A 197 16.39 -10.02 11.75
CA PRO A 197 16.87 -9.94 13.12
C PRO A 197 15.86 -9.19 13.99
N THR A 198 15.70 -9.59 15.26
CA THR A 198 14.82 -8.89 16.21
C THR A 198 15.65 -8.22 17.30
N ALA A 199 15.02 -7.59 18.29
CA ALA A 199 15.74 -7.12 19.47
C ALA A 199 16.37 -8.27 20.32
N ARG A 200 15.87 -9.50 20.19
CA ARG A 200 16.35 -10.70 20.92
C ARG A 200 17.65 -11.25 20.31
N LEU A 201 18.42 -11.97 21.13
CA LEU A 201 19.61 -12.71 20.67
C LEU A 201 19.28 -14.05 20.01
N ASP A 202 18.04 -14.52 20.19
CA ASP A 202 17.55 -15.83 19.76
C ASP A 202 16.56 -15.68 18.59
N VAL A 203 16.54 -16.68 17.70
CA VAL A 203 15.64 -16.77 16.55
C VAL A 203 14.26 -17.23 17.01
N SER A 204 13.20 -16.74 16.38
CA SER A 204 11.83 -17.17 16.72
C SER A 204 11.58 -18.61 16.25
N PRO A 205 11.09 -19.53 17.11
CA PRO A 205 10.68 -20.87 16.70
C PRO A 205 9.55 -20.88 15.66
N SER A 206 8.79 -19.79 15.55
CA SER A 206 7.72 -19.63 14.54
C SER A 206 8.22 -19.72 13.09
N PHE A 207 9.51 -19.53 12.84
CA PHE A 207 10.09 -19.73 11.50
C PHE A 207 10.17 -21.21 11.10
N LEU A 208 10.02 -22.15 12.05
CA LEU A 208 10.00 -23.59 11.73
C LEU A 208 8.76 -24.00 10.92
N HIS A 209 7.64 -23.27 10.98
CA HIS A 209 6.40 -23.66 10.31
C HIS A 209 6.56 -23.76 8.78
N PHE A 210 7.19 -22.76 8.14
CA PHE A 210 7.47 -22.77 6.70
C PHE A 210 8.72 -23.57 6.30
N MET A 211 9.43 -24.16 7.28
CA MET A 211 10.61 -25.03 7.09
C MET A 211 10.31 -26.52 7.31
N THR A 212 9.03 -26.86 7.48
CA THR A 212 8.55 -28.25 7.52
C THR A 212 8.90 -28.96 6.22
N ASN A 213 8.57 -28.35 5.08
CA ASN A 213 9.01 -28.75 3.74
C ASN A 213 10.07 -27.77 3.22
N MET A 214 11.31 -28.24 3.02
CA MET A 214 12.40 -27.39 2.49
C MET A 214 12.41 -27.22 0.97
N ASP A 215 11.67 -28.05 0.22
CA ASP A 215 11.63 -27.99 -1.25
C ASP A 215 10.84 -26.77 -1.76
N VAL A 216 9.89 -26.24 -0.97
CA VAL A 216 9.12 -25.04 -1.34
C VAL A 216 9.80 -23.72 -0.97
N VAL A 217 10.92 -23.75 -0.23
CA VAL A 217 11.59 -22.56 0.33
C VAL A 217 12.07 -21.56 -0.73
N HIS A 218 12.45 -22.06 -1.92
CA HIS A 218 12.85 -21.22 -3.06
C HIS A 218 11.68 -20.51 -3.75
N GLN A 219 10.43 -20.90 -3.47
CA GLN A 219 9.22 -20.37 -4.11
C GLN A 219 8.60 -19.20 -3.35
N TYR A 220 9.18 -18.80 -2.22
CA TYR A 220 8.64 -17.75 -1.37
C TYR A 220 9.11 -16.35 -1.78
N ASN A 221 8.22 -15.37 -1.58
CA ASN A 221 8.50 -13.94 -1.78
C ASN A 221 9.35 -13.38 -0.63
N TRP A 222 10.64 -13.69 -0.66
CA TRP A 222 11.62 -13.25 0.34
C TRP A 222 11.80 -11.74 0.36
N GLY A 223 11.62 -11.05 -0.77
CA GLY A 223 11.64 -9.60 -0.89
C GLY A 223 10.54 -8.96 -0.04
N LYS A 224 9.28 -9.38 -0.24
CA LYS A 224 8.13 -8.94 0.56
C LYS A 224 8.31 -9.29 2.04
N PHE A 225 8.70 -10.52 2.36
CA PHE A 225 8.90 -10.94 3.75
C PHE A 225 9.94 -10.08 4.49
N LEU A 226 11.08 -9.77 3.86
CA LEU A 226 12.13 -8.91 4.43
C LEU A 226 11.60 -7.49 4.69
N LEU A 227 10.89 -6.92 3.72
CA LEU A 227 10.37 -5.56 3.78
C LEU A 227 9.26 -5.42 4.84
N ASP A 228 8.29 -6.33 4.84
CA ASP A 228 7.22 -6.39 5.85
C ASP A 228 7.78 -6.55 7.26
N ARG A 229 8.87 -7.35 7.40
CA ARG A 229 9.58 -7.46 8.68
C ARG A 229 10.25 -6.16 9.09
N LEU A 230 10.96 -5.51 8.16
CA LEU A 230 11.64 -4.25 8.42
C LEU A 230 10.64 -3.18 8.90
N VAL A 231 9.54 -2.97 8.17
CA VAL A 231 8.47 -2.05 8.55
C VAL A 231 7.93 -2.37 9.95
N ARG A 232 7.62 -3.64 10.22
CA ARG A 232 7.12 -4.10 11.53
C ARG A 232 8.12 -3.84 12.67
N GLU A 233 9.41 -4.13 12.49
CA GLU A 233 10.40 -3.98 13.55
C GLU A 233 10.77 -2.51 13.81
N VAL A 234 10.82 -1.66 12.78
CA VAL A 234 11.01 -0.21 12.92
C VAL A 234 9.79 0.44 13.59
N SER A 235 8.57 0.05 13.21
CA SER A 235 7.33 0.51 13.87
C SER A 235 7.32 0.13 15.36
N ARG A 236 7.63 -1.12 15.71
CA ARG A 236 7.77 -1.57 17.11
C ARG A 236 8.84 -0.80 17.88
N PHE A 237 9.95 -0.45 17.24
CA PHE A 237 11.01 0.35 17.86
C PHE A 237 10.54 1.78 18.15
N ARG A 238 9.91 2.46 17.18
CA ARG A 238 9.36 3.82 17.35
C ARG A 238 8.29 3.90 18.43
N GLN A 239 7.43 2.87 18.53
CA GLN A 239 6.44 2.74 19.60
C GLN A 239 7.05 2.43 20.99
N GLY A 240 8.38 2.35 21.11
CA GLY A 240 9.07 2.05 22.37
C GLY A 240 8.91 0.60 22.85
N LYS A 241 8.31 -0.29 22.05
CA LYS A 241 8.07 -1.71 22.38
C LYS A 241 9.36 -2.54 22.45
N GLN A 242 10.49 -2.00 21.98
CA GLN A 242 11.80 -2.64 22.05
C GLN A 242 12.96 -1.64 22.15
N ARG A 243 14.06 -2.05 22.81
CA ARG A 243 15.27 -1.21 23.01
C ARG A 243 16.28 -1.25 21.86
N ALA A 244 16.13 -2.21 20.96
CA ALA A 244 17.00 -2.45 19.82
C ALA A 244 16.16 -2.56 18.55
N VAL A 245 16.68 -2.05 17.46
CA VAL A 245 16.04 -2.05 16.14
C VAL A 245 16.25 -3.40 15.48
N GLY A 246 15.14 -4.06 15.12
CA GLY A 246 15.14 -5.25 14.27
C GLY A 246 14.98 -4.92 12.78
N GLY A 247 14.87 -5.95 11.94
CA GLY A 247 14.78 -5.82 10.49
C GLY A 247 16.16 -5.74 9.81
N CYS A 248 16.18 -5.95 8.49
CA CYS A 248 17.41 -5.92 7.70
C CYS A 248 17.91 -4.49 7.50
N LEU A 249 18.71 -3.98 8.44
CA LEU A 249 19.32 -2.65 8.31
C LEU A 249 20.44 -2.61 7.25
N LEU A 250 21.01 -3.76 6.87
CA LEU A 250 21.92 -3.82 5.72
C LEU A 250 21.21 -3.43 4.43
N PHE A 251 19.98 -3.92 4.21
CA PHE A 251 19.19 -3.55 3.04
C PHE A 251 19.02 -2.03 2.94
N LEU A 252 18.63 -1.34 4.02
CA LEU A 252 18.53 0.12 4.04
C LEU A 252 19.87 0.82 3.71
N GLN A 253 20.97 0.34 4.28
CA GLN A 253 22.32 0.89 4.03
C GLN A 253 22.71 0.76 2.55
N LEU A 254 22.54 -0.43 1.96
CA LEU A 254 22.90 -0.69 0.57
C LEU A 254 21.95 0.02 -0.41
N PHE A 255 20.65 0.01 -0.13
CA PHE A 255 19.64 0.74 -0.91
C PHE A 255 19.95 2.24 -0.97
N TYR A 256 20.38 2.85 0.14
CA TYR A 256 20.81 4.24 0.16
C TYR A 256 22.05 4.51 -0.72
N TYR A 257 23.05 3.63 -0.70
CA TYR A 257 24.24 3.80 -1.54
C TYR A 257 23.92 3.69 -3.04
N GLU A 258 22.97 2.83 -3.41
CA GLU A 258 22.51 2.68 -4.80
C GLU A 258 21.54 3.78 -5.27
N SER A 259 20.71 4.31 -4.35
CA SER A 259 19.69 5.30 -4.68
C SER A 259 20.25 6.73 -4.84
N ILE A 260 21.41 7.02 -4.24
CA ILE A 260 21.96 8.37 -4.11
C ILE A 260 23.34 8.46 -4.78
N SER A 261 23.51 9.37 -5.74
CA SER A 261 24.81 9.80 -6.25
C SER A 261 25.48 10.75 -5.29
N VAL A 262 26.81 10.63 -5.18
CA VAL A 262 27.69 11.54 -4.45
C VAL A 262 28.80 12.05 -5.39
N ASP A 263 28.75 11.62 -6.66
CA ASP A 263 29.69 11.97 -7.72
C ASP A 263 28.90 12.75 -8.79
N GLY A 264 29.19 14.04 -8.93
CA GLY A 264 28.50 14.91 -9.90
C GLY A 264 28.83 14.50 -11.34
N LEU A 265 27.79 14.20 -12.14
CA LEU A 265 27.85 13.76 -13.54
C LEU A 265 29.07 12.88 -13.92
N GLY A 266 29.28 11.81 -13.14
CA GLY A 266 30.08 10.67 -13.62
C GLY A 266 29.23 9.76 -14.52
N PRO A 267 29.79 9.09 -15.54
CA PRO A 267 29.06 8.09 -16.31
C PRO A 267 28.56 6.97 -15.38
N LEU A 268 27.27 6.62 -15.44
CA LEU A 268 26.72 5.51 -14.66
C LEU A 268 27.47 4.22 -15.02
N ALA A 269 28.25 3.70 -14.07
CA ALA A 269 28.81 2.36 -14.18
C ALA A 269 27.67 1.34 -14.27
N THR A 270 27.83 0.34 -15.15
CA THR A 270 26.87 -0.76 -15.32
C THR A 270 26.57 -1.41 -13.97
N ALA A 271 25.31 -1.33 -13.52
CA ALA A 271 24.93 -1.77 -12.20
C ALA A 271 25.02 -3.30 -12.09
N VAL A 272 25.96 -3.80 -11.29
CA VAL A 272 26.05 -5.24 -10.98
C VAL A 272 24.91 -5.60 -10.04
N VAL A 273 23.94 -6.36 -10.55
CA VAL A 273 22.80 -6.89 -9.79
C VAL A 273 23.12 -8.32 -9.35
N PRO A 274 22.94 -8.69 -8.06
CA PRO A 274 22.43 -7.86 -6.97
C PRO A 274 23.51 -6.95 -6.35
N CYS A 275 23.12 -5.73 -5.97
CA CYS A 275 24.04 -4.70 -5.50
C CYS A 275 24.86 -5.09 -4.24
N LEU A 276 24.38 -6.06 -3.46
CA LEU A 276 25.09 -6.66 -2.32
C LEU A 276 26.50 -7.21 -2.65
N SER A 277 26.78 -7.57 -3.92
CA SER A 277 28.13 -7.92 -4.36
C SER A 277 29.03 -6.72 -4.74
N SER A 278 28.46 -5.53 -4.89
CA SER A 278 29.20 -4.31 -5.26
C SER A 278 29.84 -3.62 -4.04
N TRP A 279 29.26 -3.77 -2.85
CA TRP A 279 29.67 -3.03 -1.65
C TRP A 279 30.53 -3.87 -0.68
N GLY A 280 31.85 -3.78 -0.82
CA GLY A 280 32.82 -4.18 0.20
C GLY A 280 33.16 -3.05 1.18
N GLU A 281 34.08 -3.30 2.11
CA GLU A 281 34.48 -2.28 3.10
C GLU A 281 35.24 -1.11 2.45
N ASP A 282 35.99 -1.35 1.37
CA ASP A 282 36.77 -0.34 0.67
C ASP A 282 35.85 0.61 -0.09
N GLU A 283 34.90 0.08 -0.87
CA GLU A 283 33.91 0.87 -1.60
C GLU A 283 33.02 1.70 -0.66
N ILE A 284 32.59 1.11 0.46
CA ILE A 284 31.83 1.82 1.51
C ILE A 284 32.69 2.94 2.14
N THR A 285 33.97 2.69 2.38
CA THR A 285 34.87 3.68 3.01
C THR A 285 35.17 4.84 2.06
N GLU A 286 35.35 4.59 0.75
CA GLU A 286 35.45 5.66 -0.23
C GLU A 286 34.14 6.45 -0.38
N ARG A 287 32.99 5.77 -0.34
CA ARG A 287 31.67 6.42 -0.34
C ARG A 287 31.50 7.35 0.86
N GLU A 288 31.82 6.91 2.07
CA GLU A 288 31.78 7.77 3.28
C GLU A 288 32.75 8.96 3.20
N LYS A 289 33.93 8.81 2.57
CA LYS A 289 34.85 9.93 2.32
C LYS A 289 34.21 10.98 1.40
N ARG A 290 33.51 10.56 0.35
CA ARG A 290 32.82 11.48 -0.57
C ARG A 290 31.64 12.18 0.09
N GLU A 291 30.82 11.46 0.87
CA GLU A 291 29.71 12.06 1.62
C GLU A 291 30.19 13.08 2.65
N ARG A 292 31.33 12.82 3.32
CA ARG A 292 31.94 13.81 4.23
C ARG A 292 32.38 15.08 3.51
N LYS A 293 32.85 14.98 2.26
CA LYS A 293 33.21 16.16 1.43
C LYS A 293 31.99 16.97 1.01
N LEU A 294 30.84 16.32 0.75
CA LEU A 294 29.58 17.02 0.46
C LEU A 294 28.91 17.65 1.70
N GLY A 295 29.37 17.33 2.92
CA GLY A 295 28.83 17.85 4.17
C GLY A 295 27.98 16.86 4.98
N GLY A 296 27.80 15.62 4.50
CA GLY A 296 27.11 14.55 5.21
C GLY A 296 26.12 13.76 4.35
N TYR A 297 25.29 12.95 5.02
CA TYR A 297 24.25 12.14 4.38
C TYR A 297 23.10 13.02 3.85
N GLY A 298 22.56 12.67 2.68
CA GLY A 298 21.38 13.34 2.11
C GLY A 298 21.65 14.68 1.41
N LEU A 299 22.90 14.92 0.98
CA LEU A 299 23.32 16.06 0.16
C LEU A 299 23.75 15.63 -1.27
N GLY A 300 23.37 14.42 -1.67
CA GLY A 300 23.60 13.87 -3.00
C GLY A 300 22.35 13.91 -3.89
N GLU A 301 22.45 13.43 -5.13
CA GLU A 301 21.34 13.41 -6.10
C GLU A 301 20.66 12.03 -6.14
N VAL A 302 19.36 11.96 -6.38
CA VAL A 302 18.61 10.68 -6.41
C VAL A 302 18.68 10.05 -7.81
N ILE A 303 19.47 8.99 -7.98
CA ILE A 303 19.65 8.25 -9.27
C ILE A 303 18.51 7.27 -9.54
N PHE A 304 17.72 6.91 -8.51
CA PHE A 304 16.75 5.82 -8.53
C PHE A 304 15.76 5.82 -9.73
N LYS A 305 15.53 6.98 -10.35
CA LYS A 305 14.61 7.17 -11.49
C LYS A 305 15.08 6.53 -12.81
N GLU A 306 16.38 6.29 -13.02
CA GLU A 306 16.90 5.88 -14.35
C GLU A 306 16.97 4.36 -14.57
N ARG A 307 17.19 3.55 -13.53
CA ARG A 307 17.54 2.13 -13.70
C ARG A 307 16.37 1.17 -14.00
N CYS A 308 15.13 1.62 -13.85
CA CYS A 308 13.95 0.79 -14.16
C CYS A 308 13.66 0.66 -15.66
N LEU A 309 14.35 1.41 -16.52
CA LEU A 309 14.12 1.45 -17.97
C LEU A 309 15.18 0.68 -18.78
N GLY A 310 16.19 0.06 -18.13
CA GLY A 310 17.41 -0.41 -18.80
C GLY A 310 17.85 -1.84 -18.48
N MET A 311 16.93 -2.75 -18.11
CA MET A 311 17.25 -4.17 -17.97
C MET A 311 16.90 -4.96 -19.23
N GLU A 312 17.79 -4.92 -20.21
CA GLU A 312 17.89 -5.99 -21.22
C GLU A 312 18.31 -7.28 -20.51
N TYR A 313 17.47 -8.31 -20.58
CA TYR A 313 17.89 -9.67 -20.27
C TYR A 313 18.69 -10.21 -21.46
N PRO A 314 19.81 -10.95 -21.25
CA PRO A 314 20.49 -11.61 -22.35
C PRO A 314 19.62 -12.76 -22.88
N GLU A 315 18.86 -12.48 -23.94
CA GLU A 315 18.08 -13.49 -24.65
C GLU A 315 19.00 -14.58 -25.23
N CYS A 316 18.57 -15.85 -25.11
CA CYS A 316 19.25 -16.92 -25.82
C CYS A 316 19.03 -16.74 -27.32
N ARG A 317 20.13 -16.60 -28.08
CA ARG A 317 20.09 -16.65 -29.54
C ARG A 317 19.66 -18.04 -30.01
N ASP A 318 18.44 -18.14 -30.51
CA ASP A 318 18.10 -19.09 -31.56
C ASP A 318 17.93 -18.33 -32.88
N GLN A 319 18.67 -18.76 -33.91
CA GLN A 319 18.62 -18.19 -35.26
C GLN A 319 17.53 -18.87 -36.07
N LEU A 320 16.65 -18.09 -36.71
CA LEU A 320 16.03 -18.47 -37.98
C LEU A 320 15.95 -17.25 -38.91
N ASP A 321 16.58 -17.37 -40.08
CA ASP A 321 16.71 -16.31 -41.08
C ASP A 321 15.42 -16.05 -41.88
N GLY A 322 15.23 -14.81 -42.33
CA GLY A 322 14.22 -14.41 -43.32
C GLY A 322 14.42 -12.95 -43.77
N PRO A 323 14.57 -12.64 -45.07
CA PRO A 323 15.01 -11.32 -45.55
C PRO A 323 13.87 -10.28 -45.66
N PRO A 324 14.19 -8.98 -45.73
CA PRO A 324 13.21 -7.90 -45.76
C PRO A 324 12.65 -7.64 -47.18
N VAL A 325 11.45 -7.05 -47.24
CA VAL A 325 10.94 -6.41 -48.46
C VAL A 325 10.49 -5.00 -48.10
N ASP A 326 11.07 -4.03 -48.79
CA ASP A 326 10.82 -2.61 -48.59
C ASP A 326 9.47 -2.12 -49.14
N SER A 327 9.06 -0.99 -48.55
CA SER A 327 8.08 0.01 -49.01
C SER A 327 7.68 0.05 -50.50
N ILE A 328 6.43 0.45 -50.78
CA ILE A 328 6.14 1.81 -51.30
C ILE A 328 4.63 2.13 -51.29
N SER A 329 4.33 3.42 -51.27
CA SER A 329 3.02 4.06 -51.16
C SER A 329 2.24 4.21 -52.47
N THR A 330 0.92 4.41 -52.35
CA THR A 330 0.02 5.25 -53.18
C THR A 330 -1.40 5.15 -52.60
N GLY A 331 -2.34 6.09 -52.72
CA GLY A 331 -2.27 7.41 -53.35
C GLY A 331 -3.58 7.78 -54.07
N VAL A 332 -4.45 8.56 -53.41
CA VAL A 332 -5.41 9.53 -54.00
C VAL A 332 -6.74 9.02 -54.67
N GLU A 333 -7.84 9.35 -53.97
CA GLU A 333 -9.16 9.90 -54.41
C GLU A 333 -10.17 9.26 -55.42
N ARG A 334 -11.44 9.24 -54.95
CA ARG A 334 -12.75 9.63 -55.60
C ARG A 334 -13.53 8.73 -56.59
N GLY A 335 -14.55 8.04 -56.03
CA GLY A 335 -15.98 7.97 -56.50
C GLY A 335 -16.33 7.24 -57.81
N PRO A 336 -17.63 7.16 -58.23
CA PRO A 336 -18.88 7.61 -57.56
C PRO A 336 -20.16 6.69 -57.69
N LEU A 337 -21.22 7.04 -56.92
CA LEU A 337 -22.69 7.03 -57.23
C LEU A 337 -23.60 5.76 -57.41
N PHE A 338 -24.83 5.91 -56.86
CA PHE A 338 -26.13 5.20 -57.07
C PHE A 338 -26.27 3.71 -56.63
N GLU A 339 -27.43 3.15 -56.24
CA GLU A 339 -28.88 3.46 -56.43
C GLU A 339 -29.75 3.45 -55.13
N GLN A 340 -31.10 3.39 -55.23
CA GLN A 340 -32.14 3.85 -54.30
C GLN A 340 -33.31 2.84 -54.11
N GLU A 341 -34.28 3.16 -53.21
CA GLU A 341 -35.64 2.59 -52.97
C GLU A 341 -35.79 1.51 -51.87
N GLY A 342 -36.84 1.51 -51.01
CA GLY A 342 -37.96 2.47 -50.83
C GLY A 342 -39.00 2.08 -49.72
N GLY A 343 -39.91 3.00 -49.35
CA GLY A 343 -41.17 2.81 -48.56
C GLY A 343 -41.08 2.40 -47.06
N THR A 344 -41.92 2.84 -46.11
CA THR A 344 -43.28 3.43 -46.17
C THR A 344 -43.63 4.27 -44.90
N GLN A 345 -44.56 5.21 -45.08
CA GLN A 345 -45.35 6.08 -44.16
C GLN A 345 -45.87 5.40 -42.86
N GLY A 346 -46.22 6.07 -41.74
CA GLY A 346 -46.38 7.49 -41.35
C GLY A 346 -46.61 7.55 -39.81
N ASP A 347 -47.19 8.56 -39.11
CA ASP A 347 -47.66 9.94 -39.37
C ASP A 347 -47.82 10.67 -37.97
N MET A 348 -48.27 11.93 -37.91
CA MET A 348 -48.34 12.77 -36.67
C MET A 348 -49.62 13.65 -36.63
N PRO A 349 -50.33 13.86 -35.51
CA PRO A 349 -51.51 14.75 -35.45
C PRO A 349 -51.22 16.19 -34.95
N VAL A 350 -52.01 17.15 -35.42
CA VAL A 350 -51.82 18.60 -35.27
C VAL A 350 -53.02 19.29 -34.60
N LEU A 351 -52.72 20.20 -33.67
CA LEU A 351 -53.44 21.43 -33.25
C LEU A 351 -54.99 21.52 -33.32
N ILE A 352 -55.61 21.98 -32.22
CA ILE A 352 -56.88 22.74 -32.26
C ILE A 352 -56.74 24.06 -31.47
N ARG A 353 -57.36 25.13 -31.97
CA ARG A 353 -57.25 26.53 -31.50
C ARG A 353 -58.64 27.18 -31.43
N SER A 354 -58.99 27.83 -30.32
CA SER A 354 -60.17 28.70 -30.13
C SER A 354 -60.13 29.31 -28.72
N LYS A 355 -60.65 30.49 -28.36
CA LYS A 355 -61.00 31.79 -28.99
C LYS A 355 -61.41 32.68 -27.78
N ASN A 356 -61.25 34.00 -27.84
CA ASN A 356 -61.29 34.88 -26.66
C ASN A 356 -62.66 35.00 -25.95
N VAL A 357 -62.62 35.20 -24.63
CA VAL A 357 -63.62 35.98 -23.84
C VAL A 357 -62.85 36.85 -22.83
N VAL A 358 -63.36 38.05 -22.53
CA VAL A 358 -62.82 38.98 -21.53
C VAL A 358 -63.82 39.14 -20.39
N CYS A 359 -63.31 39.26 -19.15
CA CYS A 359 -63.85 40.01 -17.98
C CYS A 359 -63.96 39.16 -16.69
N GLY A 360 -63.57 39.78 -15.57
CA GLY A 360 -63.89 39.32 -14.21
C GLY A 360 -62.68 38.99 -13.35
N ASP A 361 -62.36 39.86 -12.40
CA ASP A 361 -61.47 39.51 -11.28
C ASP A 361 -62.12 38.42 -10.43
N ILE A 362 -61.65 37.19 -10.60
CA ILE A 362 -61.99 36.06 -9.71
C ILE A 362 -60.68 35.53 -9.17
N ALA A 363 -60.43 35.80 -7.88
CA ALA A 363 -59.39 35.12 -7.13
C ALA A 363 -59.80 33.66 -6.93
N VAL A 364 -59.48 32.81 -7.93
CA VAL A 364 -59.62 31.37 -7.81
C VAL A 364 -58.54 30.89 -6.84
N VAL A 365 -58.94 30.63 -5.60
CA VAL A 365 -58.13 29.81 -4.68
C VAL A 365 -58.14 28.40 -5.26
N VAL A 366 -57.10 28.06 -6.02
CA VAL A 366 -56.85 26.68 -6.45
C VAL A 366 -56.30 25.96 -5.24
N ASP A 367 -57.09 25.08 -4.63
CA ASP A 367 -56.58 24.16 -3.62
C ASP A 367 -55.49 23.27 -4.24
N SER A 368 -54.27 23.41 -3.73
CA SER A 368 -53.08 22.64 -4.10
C SER A 368 -53.38 21.14 -4.22
N VAL A 369 -53.37 20.60 -5.44
CA VAL A 369 -53.62 19.18 -5.70
C VAL A 369 -52.41 18.38 -5.24
N ARG A 370 -52.49 17.79 -4.05
CA ARG A 370 -51.38 17.00 -3.48
C ARG A 370 -51.30 15.62 -4.11
N VAL A 371 -50.16 15.32 -4.73
CA VAL A 371 -49.81 14.04 -5.34
C VAL A 371 -48.64 13.39 -4.59
N PRO A 372 -48.50 12.05 -4.56
CA PRO A 372 -47.31 11.42 -4.00
C PRO A 372 -46.06 11.81 -4.80
N CYS A 373 -44.93 12.00 -4.12
CA CYS A 373 -43.64 12.24 -4.77
C CYS A 373 -43.32 11.14 -5.80
N ARG A 374 -42.77 11.50 -6.97
CA ARG A 374 -42.35 10.54 -8.01
C ARG A 374 -41.34 9.52 -7.49
N ASN A 375 -40.45 9.93 -6.57
CA ASN A 375 -39.44 9.06 -5.95
C ASN A 375 -39.99 8.07 -4.91
N LYS A 376 -41.31 7.83 -4.88
CA LYS A 376 -41.95 6.89 -3.95
C LYS A 376 -41.47 5.44 -4.13
N GLU A 377 -41.12 5.04 -5.35
CA GLU A 377 -40.52 3.73 -5.63
C GLU A 377 -39.12 3.57 -5.01
N TYR A 378 -38.43 4.67 -4.72
CA TYR A 378 -37.14 4.73 -4.02
C TYR A 378 -37.26 5.01 -2.52
N GLY A 379 -38.49 5.09 -1.97
CA GLY A 379 -38.76 5.20 -0.54
C GLY A 379 -39.36 6.53 -0.07
N CYS A 380 -39.60 7.51 -0.95
CA CYS A 380 -40.21 8.78 -0.56
C CYS A 380 -41.71 8.63 -0.22
N ASN A 381 -42.11 8.99 1.01
CA ASN A 381 -43.52 8.97 1.44
C ASN A 381 -44.20 10.35 1.43
N GLU A 382 -43.51 11.40 0.99
CA GLU A 382 -44.04 12.76 0.97
C GLU A 382 -45.10 12.97 -0.13
N THR A 383 -46.05 13.87 0.14
CA THR A 383 -47.06 14.32 -0.83
C THR A 383 -46.85 15.79 -1.17
N VAL A 384 -46.58 16.06 -2.44
CA VAL A 384 -46.18 17.36 -2.99
C VAL A 384 -47.35 18.02 -3.71
N ASP A 385 -47.36 19.35 -3.79
CA ASP A 385 -48.32 20.07 -4.63
C ASP A 385 -47.97 19.86 -6.11
N TYR A 386 -48.93 19.44 -6.93
CA TYR A 386 -48.72 19.20 -8.37
C TYR A 386 -48.13 20.40 -9.13
N MET A 387 -48.39 21.62 -8.65
CA MET A 387 -47.87 22.86 -9.25
C MET A 387 -46.48 23.26 -8.73
N ASN A 388 -45.91 22.57 -7.74
CA ASN A 388 -44.62 22.90 -7.14
C ASN A 388 -43.66 21.69 -7.05
N ASN A 389 -42.60 21.73 -7.86
CA ASN A 389 -41.55 20.70 -7.93
C ASN A 389 -40.40 20.92 -6.93
N ASP A 390 -40.43 21.94 -6.05
CA ASP A 390 -39.37 22.24 -5.06
C ASP A 390 -38.92 20.99 -4.26
N HIS A 391 -39.86 20.08 -3.95
CA HIS A 391 -39.55 18.83 -3.26
C HIS A 391 -38.83 17.81 -4.15
N GLU A 392 -39.10 17.75 -5.46
CA GLU A 392 -38.45 16.77 -6.34
C GLU A 392 -36.95 17.09 -6.50
N GLU A 393 -36.61 18.38 -6.65
CA GLU A 393 -35.21 18.85 -6.66
C GLU A 393 -34.51 18.68 -5.30
N THR A 394 -35.28 18.67 -4.20
CA THR A 394 -34.75 18.52 -2.84
C THR A 394 -34.97 17.12 -2.23
N CYS A 395 -35.38 16.12 -3.02
CA CYS A 395 -35.76 14.81 -2.49
C CYS A 395 -34.53 13.98 -2.09
N THR A 396 -34.42 13.59 -0.81
CA THR A 396 -33.33 12.73 -0.31
C THR A 396 -33.39 11.28 -0.81
N TYR A 397 -34.45 10.92 -1.54
CA TYR A 397 -34.65 9.64 -2.21
C TYR A 397 -34.58 9.77 -3.74
N ALA A 398 -34.08 10.89 -4.27
CA ALA A 398 -33.86 11.05 -5.70
C ALA A 398 -32.89 9.96 -6.21
N PRO A 399 -33.20 9.30 -7.34
CA PRO A 399 -32.34 8.25 -7.85
C PRO A 399 -31.02 8.81 -8.41
N CYS A 400 -29.99 7.99 -8.33
CA CYS A 400 -28.66 8.25 -8.87
C CYS A 400 -28.42 7.39 -10.13
N SER A 401 -27.74 7.98 -11.11
CA SER A 401 -27.35 7.35 -12.37
C SER A 401 -25.93 6.79 -12.28
N CYS A 402 -25.65 5.72 -13.04
CA CYS A 402 -24.30 5.19 -13.16
C CYS A 402 -23.37 6.22 -13.82
N PRO A 403 -22.14 6.45 -13.31
CA PRO A 403 -21.22 7.44 -13.88
C PRO A 403 -20.49 6.97 -15.15
N LEU A 404 -20.73 5.74 -15.62
CA LEU A 404 -20.07 5.19 -16.80
C LEU A 404 -20.94 5.43 -18.04
N LEU A 405 -20.35 6.05 -19.07
CA LEU A 405 -21.05 6.46 -20.30
C LEU A 405 -21.79 5.30 -21.02
N ASP A 406 -21.28 4.08 -20.90
CA ASP A 406 -21.88 2.88 -21.50
C ASP A 406 -22.95 2.21 -20.61
N CYS A 407 -23.40 2.85 -19.53
CA CYS A 407 -24.34 2.27 -18.55
C CYS A 407 -25.52 3.18 -18.19
N ASN A 408 -26.70 2.87 -18.73
CA ASN A 408 -27.96 3.58 -18.46
C ASN A 408 -28.67 3.15 -17.14
N PHE A 409 -27.92 2.68 -16.13
CA PHE A 409 -28.53 2.27 -14.86
C PHE A 409 -28.90 3.48 -13.99
N VAL A 410 -30.11 3.47 -13.44
CA VAL A 410 -30.66 4.49 -12.55
C VAL A 410 -31.37 3.79 -11.38
N GLY A 411 -31.09 4.18 -10.14
CA GLY A 411 -31.68 3.58 -8.94
C GLY A 411 -31.34 4.34 -7.66
N SER A 412 -31.71 3.84 -6.48
CA SER A 412 -31.26 4.45 -5.21
C SER A 412 -29.74 4.32 -5.02
N SER A 413 -29.15 5.10 -4.10
CA SER A 413 -27.70 5.04 -3.81
C SER A 413 -27.23 3.60 -3.49
N ASP A 414 -27.97 2.88 -2.64
CA ASP A 414 -27.67 1.49 -2.28
C ASP A 414 -27.77 0.54 -3.48
N GLN A 415 -28.78 0.72 -4.33
CA GLN A 415 -28.95 -0.07 -5.56
C GLN A 415 -27.82 0.21 -6.55
N LEU A 416 -27.38 1.46 -6.67
CA LEU A 416 -26.26 1.86 -7.52
C LEU A 416 -24.92 1.28 -7.02
N SER A 417 -24.68 1.29 -5.71
CA SER A 417 -23.52 0.64 -5.07
C SER A 417 -23.47 -0.86 -5.37
N LEU A 418 -24.60 -1.57 -5.22
CA LEU A 418 -24.72 -3.00 -5.53
C LEU A 418 -24.58 -3.29 -7.03
N HIS A 419 -25.15 -2.45 -7.90
CA HIS A 419 -24.99 -2.52 -9.35
C HIS A 419 -23.53 -2.36 -9.75
N PHE A 420 -22.86 -1.29 -9.30
CA PHE A 420 -21.45 -1.03 -9.61
C PHE A 420 -20.55 -2.18 -9.14
N SER A 421 -20.77 -2.67 -7.91
CA SER A 421 -20.02 -3.80 -7.32
C SER A 421 -20.15 -5.11 -8.09
N SER A 422 -21.24 -5.32 -8.84
CA SER A 422 -21.56 -6.58 -9.51
C SER A 422 -21.41 -6.54 -11.03
N LYS A 423 -21.54 -5.36 -11.65
CA LYS A 423 -21.45 -5.15 -13.11
C LYS A 423 -20.20 -4.41 -13.57
N HIS A 424 -19.58 -3.61 -12.70
CA HIS A 424 -18.48 -2.69 -13.03
C HIS A 424 -17.33 -2.78 -12.01
N TRP A 425 -17.09 -3.98 -11.48
CA TRP A 425 -16.16 -4.25 -10.37
C TRP A 425 -14.69 -3.86 -10.67
N ASP A 426 -14.32 -3.80 -11.95
CA ASP A 426 -13.00 -3.46 -12.50
C ASP A 426 -12.88 -1.98 -12.90
N SER A 427 -14.01 -1.30 -13.07
CA SER A 427 -14.13 0.05 -13.65
C SER A 427 -13.92 1.18 -12.63
N GLY A 428 -13.73 0.84 -11.35
CA GLY A 428 -13.44 1.78 -10.27
C GLY A 428 -12.28 1.34 -9.37
N ARG A 429 -11.90 2.19 -8.41
CA ARG A 429 -10.90 1.87 -7.38
C ARG A 429 -11.58 1.77 -6.02
N ARG A 430 -11.34 0.68 -5.31
CA ARG A 430 -11.81 0.50 -3.93
C ARG A 430 -10.88 1.22 -2.96
N PHE A 431 -11.45 1.86 -1.94
CA PHE A 431 -10.71 2.57 -0.89
C PHE A 431 -11.37 2.38 0.48
N ARG A 432 -10.66 2.72 1.55
CA ARG A 432 -11.20 2.78 2.91
C ARG A 432 -11.15 4.19 3.43
N TYR A 433 -12.18 4.60 4.17
CA TYR A 433 -12.17 5.91 4.82
C TYR A 433 -10.95 6.06 5.74
N ASN A 434 -10.54 7.32 5.94
CA ASN A 434 -9.43 7.71 6.81
C ASN A 434 -8.06 7.13 6.38
N SER A 435 -7.96 6.51 5.20
CA SER A 435 -6.75 5.91 4.64
C SER A 435 -6.39 6.57 3.31
N PRO A 436 -5.17 7.14 3.16
CA PRO A 436 -4.73 7.67 1.88
C PRO A 436 -4.59 6.58 0.81
N LEU A 437 -5.29 6.77 -0.32
CA LEU A 437 -5.17 6.00 -1.55
C LEU A 437 -4.34 6.80 -2.57
N ALA A 438 -3.26 6.21 -3.07
CA ALA A 438 -2.52 6.77 -4.20
C ALA A 438 -3.25 6.42 -5.51
N VAL A 439 -3.55 7.44 -6.33
CA VAL A 439 -4.18 7.29 -7.64
C VAL A 439 -3.40 8.08 -8.71
N SER A 440 -3.48 7.60 -9.95
CA SER A 440 -2.91 8.26 -11.12
C SER A 440 -3.98 8.42 -12.20
N VAL A 441 -4.22 9.66 -12.65
CA VAL A 441 -5.18 9.97 -13.72
C VAL A 441 -4.41 10.29 -15.01
N GLY A 442 -4.75 9.60 -16.10
CA GLY A 442 -4.16 9.78 -17.43
C GLY A 442 -4.53 11.12 -18.09
N MET A 443 -3.79 11.50 -19.13
CA MET A 443 -4.05 12.75 -19.86
C MET A 443 -5.42 12.75 -20.56
N ASN A 444 -5.88 11.59 -21.04
CA ASN A 444 -7.17 11.45 -21.74
C ASN A 444 -8.33 11.06 -20.81
N GLU A 445 -8.07 10.70 -19.56
CA GLU A 445 -9.10 10.38 -18.57
C GLU A 445 -9.69 11.69 -18.00
N GLN A 446 -11.02 11.81 -17.98
CA GLN A 446 -11.72 12.98 -17.43
C GLN A 446 -12.15 12.77 -15.97
N PHE A 447 -12.35 11.53 -15.54
CA PHE A 447 -12.69 11.18 -14.17
C PHE A 447 -12.18 9.79 -13.79
N LEU A 448 -12.14 9.52 -12.48
CA LEU A 448 -11.88 8.19 -11.92
C LEU A 448 -12.94 7.88 -10.86
N VAL A 449 -13.60 6.73 -10.97
CA VAL A 449 -14.59 6.28 -9.99
C VAL A 449 -13.89 5.64 -8.79
N LEU A 450 -14.25 6.08 -7.58
CA LEU A 450 -13.79 5.53 -6.31
C LEU A 450 -14.99 4.95 -5.56
N GLN A 451 -14.83 3.77 -4.94
CA GLN A 451 -15.86 3.12 -4.14
C GLN A 451 -15.35 2.82 -2.72
N ALA A 452 -16.08 3.24 -1.70
CA ALA A 452 -15.75 2.91 -0.32
C ALA A 452 -16.00 1.42 -0.02
N GLU A 453 -15.07 0.75 0.65
CA GLU A 453 -15.22 -0.66 1.04
C GLU A 453 -16.19 -0.87 2.21
N ASP A 454 -16.43 0.18 3.02
CA ASP A 454 -17.16 0.08 4.29
C ASP A 454 -18.68 0.18 4.12
N ASP A 455 -19.15 1.14 3.32
CA ASP A 455 -20.58 1.43 3.05
C ASP A 455 -20.94 1.35 1.55
N GLY A 456 -19.96 1.22 0.65
CA GLY A 456 -20.17 1.13 -0.79
C GLY A 456 -20.42 2.46 -1.51
N VAL A 457 -20.33 3.61 -0.82
CA VAL A 457 -20.59 4.94 -1.41
C VAL A 457 -19.61 5.21 -2.56
N LEU A 458 -20.13 5.81 -3.63
CA LEU A 458 -19.37 6.13 -4.84
C LEU A 458 -18.96 7.61 -4.87
N PHE A 459 -17.71 7.83 -5.25
CA PHE A 459 -17.13 9.17 -5.42
C PHE A 459 -16.49 9.27 -6.81
N LEU A 460 -16.53 10.47 -7.39
CA LEU A 460 -15.84 10.78 -8.65
C LEU A 460 -14.70 11.75 -8.39
N LEU A 461 -13.49 11.33 -8.72
CA LEU A 461 -12.34 12.20 -8.84
C LEU A 461 -12.37 12.82 -10.24
N ASN A 462 -12.92 14.03 -10.34
CA ASN A 462 -13.08 14.74 -11.61
C ASN A 462 -11.81 15.52 -11.94
N LYS A 463 -11.42 15.52 -13.23
CA LYS A 463 -10.26 16.22 -13.78
C LYS A 463 -10.69 17.16 -14.91
N GLY A 464 -10.51 18.46 -14.71
CA GLY A 464 -10.63 19.48 -15.76
C GLY A 464 -9.27 19.93 -16.29
N VAL A 465 -9.28 20.68 -17.39
CA VAL A 465 -8.09 21.32 -17.97
C VAL A 465 -8.33 22.82 -18.07
N GLU A 466 -7.46 23.59 -17.45
CA GLU A 466 -7.48 25.04 -17.39
C GLU A 466 -6.27 25.64 -18.12
N ARG A 467 -6.30 26.95 -18.37
CA ARG A 467 -5.26 27.64 -19.17
C ARG A 467 -3.81 27.48 -18.67
N ILE A 468 -3.63 27.16 -17.39
CA ILE A 468 -2.31 27.07 -16.73
C ILE A 468 -2.03 25.72 -16.06
N GLY A 469 -2.98 24.78 -16.08
CA GLY A 469 -2.84 23.50 -15.39
C GLY A 469 -4.08 22.61 -15.51
N ASN A 470 -4.09 21.52 -14.76
CA ASN A 470 -5.26 20.66 -14.61
C ASN A 470 -5.96 20.99 -13.29
N THR A 471 -7.28 20.93 -13.26
CA THR A 471 -8.08 21.07 -12.04
C THR A 471 -8.51 19.69 -11.58
N VAL A 472 -8.47 19.45 -10.27
CA VAL A 472 -8.89 18.17 -9.68
C VAL A 472 -9.80 18.41 -8.48
N MET A 473 -10.92 17.69 -8.41
CA MET A 473 -11.85 17.74 -7.28
C MET A 473 -12.43 16.36 -6.99
N ILE A 474 -13.08 16.20 -5.83
CA ILE A 474 -13.87 14.99 -5.52
C ILE A 474 -15.33 15.38 -5.33
N THR A 475 -16.22 14.67 -6.02
CA THR A 475 -17.67 14.72 -5.82
C THR A 475 -18.18 13.38 -5.31
N CYS A 476 -19.29 13.39 -4.59
CA CYS A 476 -19.99 12.20 -4.11
C CYS A 476 -21.19 11.95 -5.04
N ILE A 477 -21.43 10.69 -5.41
CA ILE A 477 -22.64 10.32 -6.16
C ILE A 477 -23.75 10.07 -5.14
N GLY A 478 -24.75 10.95 -5.14
CA GLY A 478 -25.84 10.93 -4.17
C GLY A 478 -26.88 12.00 -4.45
N PRO A 479 -28.07 11.94 -3.82
CA PRO A 479 -29.09 12.97 -3.94
C PRO A 479 -28.51 14.35 -3.60
N SER A 480 -28.68 15.35 -4.46
CA SER A 480 -28.09 16.68 -4.25
C SER A 480 -28.59 17.41 -3.00
N SER A 481 -29.73 16.98 -2.44
CA SER A 481 -30.26 17.48 -1.18
C SER A 481 -29.70 16.79 0.08
N SER A 482 -28.92 15.72 -0.09
CA SER A 482 -28.30 15.04 1.04
C SER A 482 -27.39 16.02 1.80
N LYS A 483 -27.60 16.08 3.11
CA LYS A 483 -26.79 16.89 4.04
C LYS A 483 -25.47 16.21 4.40
N GLU A 484 -25.31 14.93 4.04
CA GLU A 484 -24.06 14.21 4.26
C GLU A 484 -22.98 14.81 3.37
N ARG A 485 -21.88 15.25 3.99
CA ARG A 485 -20.70 15.74 3.29
C ARG A 485 -19.50 15.02 3.84
N PHE A 486 -18.73 14.40 2.96
CA PHE A 486 -17.46 13.78 3.29
C PHE A 486 -16.37 14.83 3.11
N LEU A 487 -15.53 15.03 4.13
CA LEU A 487 -14.30 15.80 3.95
C LEU A 487 -13.30 14.96 3.14
N TYR A 488 -12.53 15.62 2.30
CA TYR A 488 -11.46 14.99 1.54
C TYR A 488 -10.16 15.81 1.55
N ASP A 489 -9.07 15.11 1.30
CA ASP A 489 -7.71 15.63 1.14
C ASP A 489 -7.21 15.17 -0.23
N LEU A 490 -6.84 16.13 -1.08
CA LEU A 490 -6.10 15.90 -2.32
C LEU A 490 -4.69 16.44 -2.12
N GLU A 491 -3.68 15.58 -2.21
CA GLU A 491 -2.26 15.96 -2.11
C GLU A 491 -1.52 15.50 -3.37
N SER A 492 -1.11 16.44 -4.23
CA SER A 492 -0.20 16.17 -5.35
C SER A 492 1.21 16.65 -4.97
N VAL A 493 2.20 15.76 -5.09
CA VAL A 493 3.58 16.02 -4.62
C VAL A 493 4.54 15.91 -5.80
N ARG A 494 5.39 16.94 -5.96
CA ARG A 494 6.47 16.98 -6.93
C ARG A 494 7.76 17.42 -6.24
N GLY A 495 8.59 16.44 -5.92
CA GLY A 495 9.81 16.65 -5.12
C GLY A 495 9.50 17.27 -3.77
N SER A 496 10.11 18.42 -3.47
CA SER A 496 9.90 19.17 -2.23
C SER A 496 8.61 20.01 -2.20
N SER A 497 7.94 20.20 -3.35
CA SER A 497 6.72 21.00 -3.44
C SER A 497 5.49 20.10 -3.40
N SER A 498 4.51 20.46 -2.57
CA SER A 498 3.20 19.81 -2.51
C SER A 498 2.09 20.82 -2.76
N LEU A 499 1.14 20.46 -3.62
CA LEU A 499 -0.12 21.18 -3.82
C LEU A 499 -1.19 20.36 -3.12
N ARG A 500 -1.89 20.98 -2.16
CA ARG A 500 -2.85 20.28 -1.31
C ARG A 500 -4.14 21.06 -1.17
N LEU A 501 -5.27 20.39 -1.36
CA LEU A 501 -6.61 20.90 -1.10
C LEU A 501 -7.27 20.02 -0.05
N LYS A 502 -7.81 20.66 1.00
CA LYS A 502 -8.83 20.07 1.86
C LYS A 502 -10.14 20.78 1.60
N SER A 503 -11.18 20.02 1.28
CA SER A 503 -12.55 20.56 1.11
C SER A 503 -13.59 19.46 1.44
N ALA A 504 -14.86 19.76 1.24
CA ALA A 504 -15.99 18.87 1.41
C ALA A 504 -16.55 18.45 0.04
N THR A 505 -17.00 17.21 -0.07
CA THR A 505 -17.68 16.71 -1.26
C THR A 505 -19.03 17.40 -1.46
N HIS A 506 -19.35 17.68 -2.73
CA HIS A 506 -20.69 18.01 -3.19
C HIS A 506 -21.39 16.73 -3.71
N ASN A 507 -22.69 16.61 -3.46
CA ASN A 507 -23.51 15.46 -3.85
C ASN A 507 -24.21 15.72 -5.19
N PHE A 508 -24.07 14.80 -6.13
CA PHE A 508 -24.74 14.87 -7.43
C PHE A 508 -25.31 13.50 -7.84
N PRO A 509 -26.53 13.43 -8.41
CA PRO A 509 -27.19 12.17 -8.77
C PRO A 509 -26.65 11.53 -10.06
N GLY A 510 -25.43 11.86 -10.50
CA GLY A 510 -24.83 11.33 -11.74
C GLY A 510 -23.57 12.09 -12.17
N TRP A 511 -23.16 11.86 -13.41
CA TRP A 511 -22.10 12.61 -14.08
C TRP A 511 -22.59 13.99 -14.55
N LEU A 512 -21.68 14.96 -14.68
CA LEU A 512 -21.98 16.37 -14.97
C LEU A 512 -21.02 16.92 -16.03
N GLU A 513 -21.56 17.46 -17.13
CA GLU A 513 -20.78 18.12 -18.17
C GLU A 513 -20.50 19.61 -17.87
N ASP A 514 -21.44 20.32 -17.23
CA ASP A 514 -21.42 21.80 -17.11
C ASP A 514 -21.17 22.33 -15.68
N PHE A 515 -20.58 21.54 -14.77
CA PHE A 515 -20.33 22.02 -13.39
C PHE A 515 -19.06 22.88 -13.29
N HIS A 516 -19.21 24.12 -12.82
CA HIS A 516 -18.10 24.99 -12.42
C HIS A 516 -17.77 24.80 -10.93
N PRO A 517 -16.64 24.17 -10.55
CA PRO A 517 -16.32 23.92 -9.16
C PRO A 517 -15.87 25.19 -8.44
N THR A 518 -16.43 25.48 -7.27
CA THR A 518 -15.91 26.52 -6.37
C THR A 518 -14.58 26.14 -5.73
N ASP A 519 -14.43 24.87 -5.36
CA ASP A 519 -13.23 24.33 -4.71
C ASP A 519 -12.57 23.25 -5.58
N PHE A 520 -11.37 23.53 -6.08
CA PHE A 520 -10.58 22.58 -6.87
C PHE A 520 -9.08 22.74 -6.63
N LEU A 521 -8.34 21.64 -6.72
CA LEU A 521 -6.89 21.64 -6.68
C LEU A 521 -6.36 21.93 -8.08
N LEU A 522 -5.82 23.14 -8.29
CA LEU A 522 -5.14 23.49 -9.52
C LEU A 522 -3.69 22.97 -9.50
N ILE A 523 -3.36 22.09 -10.44
CA ILE A 523 -2.04 21.49 -10.62
C ILE A 523 -1.45 22.06 -11.92
N PRO A 524 -0.50 23.02 -11.85
CA PRO A 524 0.08 23.64 -13.03
C PRO A 524 0.70 22.61 -13.97
N PHE A 525 0.68 22.85 -15.30
CA PHE A 525 1.28 21.91 -16.25
C PHE A 525 2.76 21.67 -15.97
N CYS A 526 3.47 22.71 -15.54
CA CYS A 526 4.87 22.63 -15.14
C CYS A 526 5.12 21.83 -13.86
N PHE A 527 4.09 21.44 -13.11
CA PHE A 527 4.16 20.61 -11.90
C PHE A 527 4.09 19.10 -12.21
N LEU A 528 3.64 18.72 -13.41
CA LEU A 528 3.54 17.32 -13.82
C LEU A 528 4.93 16.69 -14.05
N GLY A 529 4.96 15.36 -14.01
CA GLY A 529 6.11 14.56 -14.42
C GLY A 529 6.17 14.37 -15.93
N SER A 530 7.28 13.83 -16.44
CA SER A 530 7.49 13.54 -17.87
C SER A 530 6.50 12.53 -18.46
N SER A 531 5.78 11.77 -17.62
CA SER A 531 4.71 10.86 -18.05
C SER A 531 3.38 11.55 -18.32
N GLY A 532 3.19 12.82 -17.96
CA GLY A 532 1.94 13.56 -18.17
C GLY A 532 0.76 13.16 -17.27
N HIS A 533 0.86 12.05 -16.55
CA HIS A 533 -0.15 11.61 -15.57
C HIS A 533 -0.20 12.53 -14.35
N ILE A 534 -1.40 12.75 -13.81
CA ILE A 534 -1.61 13.43 -12.54
C ILE A 534 -1.59 12.39 -11.41
N ASN A 535 -0.56 12.43 -10.56
CA ASN A 535 -0.46 11.57 -9.39
C ASN A 535 -0.96 12.31 -8.14
N LEU A 536 -1.83 11.65 -7.38
CA LEU A 536 -2.57 12.21 -6.24
C LEU A 536 -2.60 11.20 -5.09
N ASP A 537 -2.29 11.64 -3.88
CA ASP A 537 -2.74 10.96 -2.66
C ASP A 537 -4.14 11.51 -2.32
N VAL A 538 -5.14 10.64 -2.34
CA VAL A 538 -6.55 10.92 -2.02
C VAL A 538 -6.86 10.35 -0.64
N CYS A 539 -7.38 11.15 0.28
CA CYS A 539 -7.92 10.65 1.55
C CYS A 539 -9.33 11.21 1.76
N ILE A 540 -10.32 10.34 1.90
CA ILE A 540 -11.71 10.72 2.21
C ILE A 540 -12.00 10.28 3.65
N TRP A 541 -12.57 11.17 4.47
CA TRP A 541 -12.90 10.89 5.88
C TRP A 541 -14.38 10.52 6.05
N ASN A 542 -14.66 9.61 6.97
CA ASN A 542 -16.03 9.22 7.31
C ASN A 542 -16.72 10.36 8.07
N SER A 543 -17.96 10.71 7.68
CA SER A 543 -18.78 11.74 8.31
C SER A 543 -19.04 11.48 9.81
N ALA A 544 -19.09 10.22 10.24
CA ALA A 544 -19.39 9.81 11.61
C ALA A 544 -18.32 10.20 12.65
N GLU A 545 -17.07 10.44 12.25
CA GLU A 545 -15.96 10.77 13.17
C GLU A 545 -15.70 12.29 13.29
N LEU A 546 -16.29 13.11 12.43
CA LEU A 546 -15.98 14.54 12.32
C LEU A 546 -16.70 15.44 13.34
N CYS A 547 -17.57 14.88 14.17
CA CYS A 547 -18.38 15.64 15.12
C CYS A 547 -17.63 16.11 16.39
N ALA A 548 -16.30 15.98 16.43
CA ALA A 548 -15.47 16.28 17.60
C ALA A 548 -14.68 17.62 17.51
N ASP A 549 -14.21 18.04 16.33
CA ASP A 549 -13.26 19.17 16.21
C ASP A 549 -13.45 19.98 14.91
N CYS A 550 -14.43 20.89 14.88
CA CYS A 550 -14.45 22.04 13.97
C CYS A 550 -15.21 23.23 14.63
N PRO A 551 -14.59 24.42 14.76
CA PRO A 551 -15.32 25.64 15.10
C PRO A 551 -16.27 26.06 13.95
N SER A 552 -17.36 26.71 14.33
CA SER A 552 -18.33 27.40 13.46
C SER A 552 -17.74 28.57 12.68
#